data_AF-A0A8T5KME7-F1
#
_entry.id   AF-A0A8T5KME7-F1
#
_cell.length_a   1.000
_cell.length_b   1.000
_cell.length_c   1.000
_cell.angle_alpha   90.00
_cell.angle_beta   90.00
_cell.angle_gamma   90.00
#
_symmetry.space_group_name_H-M   'P 1'
#
loop_
_entity.id
_entity.type
_entity.pdbx_description
1 polymer ?
#
loop_
_entity_poly.entity_id
_entity_poly.type
_entity_poly.pdbx_seq_one_letter_code
_entity_poly.pdbx_strand_id
1 'polypeptide(L)'
;MAELMACLRGWHVALATAELEALVPQTNFDIISPRLLASSEQLATAELQQIITCSSGIQCFLDNYVSINLEHESVEDLLEKATQMIQGATFKGSLAVRTIRIDGRINDFST
;
A
#
# COMPACT_ATOMS: atom_id res chain seq x y z
N MET A 1 9.22 -8.08 7.33
CA MET A 1 8.13 -7.80 6.37
C MET A 1 7.81 -6.33 6.55
N ALA A 2 7.66 -5.57 5.46
CA ALA A 2 7.16 -4.21 5.57
C ALA A 2 5.68 -4.30 5.96
N GLU A 3 5.29 -3.51 6.95
CA GLU A 3 3.97 -3.62 7.57
C GLU A 3 2.96 -2.74 6.84
N LEU A 4 3.43 -1.64 6.26
CA LEU A 4 2.58 -0.65 5.61
C LEU A 4 3.11 -0.26 4.23
N MET A 5 2.25 -0.23 3.22
CA MET A 5 2.54 0.34 1.92
C MET A 5 1.59 1.50 1.61
N ALA A 6 2.15 2.65 1.25
CA ALA A 6 1.42 3.80 0.77
C ALA A 6 1.32 3.76 -0.77
N CYS A 7 0.08 3.82 -1.28
CA CYS A 7 -0.21 3.94 -2.70
C CYS A 7 -0.46 5.41 -3.04
N LEU A 8 0.42 6.02 -3.83
CA LEU A 8 0.32 7.42 -4.25
C LEU A 8 -0.48 7.58 -5.55
N ARG A 9 -1.35 8.59 -5.58
CA ARG A 9 -2.10 9.05 -6.77
C ARG A 9 -1.71 10.48 -7.15
N GLY A 10 -2.45 11.04 -8.10
CA GLY A 10 -2.29 12.43 -8.52
C GLY A 10 -1.24 12.62 -9.60
N TRP A 11 -1.28 13.78 -10.25
CA TRP A 11 -0.43 14.12 -11.39
C TRP A 11 1.05 14.15 -11.01
N HIS A 12 1.39 14.76 -9.87
CA HIS A 12 2.77 14.95 -9.42
C HIS A 12 3.12 14.02 -8.26
N VAL A 13 3.81 12.92 -8.56
CA VAL A 13 4.29 11.95 -7.56
C VAL A 13 5.07 12.62 -6.44
N ALA A 14 6.03 13.50 -6.77
CA ALA A 14 6.85 14.17 -5.75
C ALA A 14 6.02 15.02 -4.77
N LEU A 15 4.90 15.59 -5.24
CA LEU A 15 4.00 16.34 -4.38
C LEU A 15 3.23 15.40 -3.44
N ALA A 16 2.77 14.26 -3.95
CA ALA A 16 2.12 13.23 -3.14
C ALA A 16 3.08 12.62 -2.10
N THR A 17 4.36 12.45 -2.45
CA THR A 17 5.40 12.02 -1.51
C THR A 17 5.62 13.06 -0.41
N ALA A 18 5.79 14.34 -0.77
CA ALA A 18 5.95 15.40 0.22
C ALA A 18 4.71 15.55 1.13
N GLU A 19 3.52 15.33 0.59
CA GLU A 19 2.28 15.29 1.35
C GLU A 19 2.26 14.13 2.36
N LEU A 20 2.67 12.92 1.94
CA LEU A 20 2.81 11.77 2.83
C LEU A 20 3.80 12.04 3.96
N GLU A 21 4.98 12.58 3.64
CA GLU A 21 6.01 12.93 4.62
C GLU A 21 5.53 14.02 5.60
N ALA A 22 4.71 14.97 5.13
CA ALA A 22 4.14 16.01 5.99
C ALA A 22 3.04 15.47 6.93
N LEU A 23 2.23 14.53 6.44
CA LEU A 23 1.14 13.92 7.21
C LEU A 23 1.63 12.86 8.20
N VAL A 24 2.76 12.21 7.90
CA VAL A 24 3.36 11.15 8.74
C VAL A 24 4.86 11.41 8.95
N PRO A 25 5.25 12.50 9.62
CA PRO A 25 6.64 12.94 9.68
C PRO A 25 7.56 12.02 10.49
N GLN A 26 6.99 11.11 11.28
CA GLN A 26 7.77 10.18 12.10
C GLN A 26 8.07 8.86 11.38
N THR A 27 7.42 8.62 10.24
CA THR A 27 7.52 7.34 9.53
C THR A 27 8.41 7.46 8.31
N ASN A 28 9.39 6.56 8.24
CA ASN A 28 10.27 6.48 7.09
C ASN A 28 9.66 5.57 6.02
N PHE A 29 9.64 6.07 4.79
CA PHE A 29 9.08 5.38 3.63
C PHE A 29 10.17 5.11 2.59
N ASP A 30 10.43 3.85 2.30
CA ASP A 30 11.31 3.39 1.24
C ASP A 30 10.58 3.33 -0.09
N ILE A 31 11.23 3.78 -1.17
CA ILE A 31 10.66 3.78 -2.50
C ILE A 31 10.75 2.36 -3.10
N ILE A 32 9.60 1.73 -3.31
CA ILE A 32 9.49 0.45 -4.03
C ILE A 32 9.28 0.70 -5.53
N SER A 33 8.44 1.69 -5.84
CA SER A 33 8.22 2.18 -7.20
C SER A 33 7.80 3.65 -7.13
N PRO A 34 7.68 4.38 -8.25
CA PRO A 34 7.28 5.78 -8.22
C PRO A 34 5.98 6.05 -7.46
N ARG A 35 5.04 5.10 -7.37
CA ARG A 35 3.76 5.29 -6.67
C ARG A 35 3.56 4.38 -5.47
N LEU A 36 4.55 3.55 -5.13
CA LEU A 36 4.46 2.63 -4.01
C LEU A 36 5.63 2.87 -3.08
N LEU A 37 5.32 3.28 -1.87
CA LEU A 37 6.31 3.45 -0.82
C LEU A 37 5.99 2.50 0.32
N ALA A 38 7.02 1.91 0.91
CA ALA A 38 6.91 0.91 1.95
C ALA A 38 7.48 1.45 3.26
N SER A 39 6.87 1.08 4.37
CA SER A 39 7.44 1.29 5.70
C SER A 39 7.39 0.01 6.51
N SER A 40 8.40 -0.17 7.36
CA SER A 40 8.42 -1.20 8.39
C SER A 40 7.61 -0.80 9.63
N GLU A 41 7.16 0.45 9.72
CA GLU A 41 6.36 0.92 10.84
C GLU A 41 4.87 0.67 10.62
N GLN A 42 4.15 0.40 11.70
CA GLN A 42 2.70 0.29 11.69
C GLN A 42 2.05 1.56 12.21
N LEU A 43 1.06 2.07 11.48
CA LEU A 43 0.20 3.15 11.92
C LEU A 43 -1.15 2.59 12.35
N ALA A 44 -1.77 3.22 13.34
CA ALA A 44 -3.10 2.84 13.77
C ALA A 44 -4.13 3.08 12.65
N THR A 45 -5.11 2.18 12.49
CA THR A 45 -6.14 2.30 11.45
C THR A 45 -6.87 3.66 11.49
N ALA A 46 -7.10 4.22 12.68
CA ALA A 46 -7.74 5.52 12.84
C ALA A 46 -6.89 6.67 12.26
N GLU A 47 -5.57 6.59 12.39
CA GLU A 47 -4.62 7.56 11.86
C GLU A 47 -4.57 7.49 10.33
N LEU A 48 -4.47 6.27 9.78
CA LEU A 48 -4.53 6.02 8.34
C LEU A 48 -5.82 6.57 7.71
N GLN A 49 -6.96 6.41 8.38
CA GLN A 49 -8.23 6.96 7.90
C GLN A 49 -8.24 8.49 7.90
N GLN A 50 -7.69 9.13 8.93
CA GLN A 50 -7.58 10.59 8.97
C GLN A 50 -6.71 11.10 7.82
N ILE A 51 -5.55 10.48 7.61
CA ILE A 51 -4.62 10.80 6.52
C ILE A 51 -5.32 10.69 5.16
N ILE A 52 -6.00 9.57 4.88
CA ILE A 52 -6.73 9.37 3.62
C ILE A 52 -7.81 10.44 3.43
N THR A 53 -8.49 10.83 4.50
CA THR A 53 -9.62 11.79 4.43
C THR A 53 -9.15 13.20 4.13
N CYS A 54 -7.98 13.61 4.63
CA CYS A 54 -7.41 14.93 4.35
C CYS A 54 -6.47 14.95 3.14
N SER A 55 -6.07 13.78 2.61
CA SER A 55 -5.07 13.70 1.55
C SER A 55 -5.65 13.71 0.14
N SER A 56 -5.01 14.50 -0.73
CA SER A 56 -5.25 14.49 -2.17
C SER A 56 -4.30 13.55 -2.92
N GLY A 57 -3.06 13.42 -2.44
CA GLY A 57 -2.00 12.63 -3.08
C GLY A 57 -1.98 11.15 -2.72
N ILE A 58 -2.67 10.71 -1.67
CA ILE A 58 -2.67 9.32 -1.21
C ILE A 58 -3.96 8.62 -1.64
N GLN A 59 -3.83 7.45 -2.29
CA GLN A 59 -4.96 6.66 -2.79
C GLN A 59 -5.50 5.71 -1.72
N CYS A 60 -4.59 4.97 -1.09
CA CYS A 60 -4.87 4.04 -0.01
C CYS A 60 -3.57 3.63 0.68
N PHE A 61 -3.72 2.93 1.81
CA PHE A 61 -2.66 2.18 2.45
C PHE A 61 -2.99 0.69 2.38
N LEU A 62 -1.97 -0.13 2.12
CA LEU A 62 -2.04 -1.58 2.16
C LEU A 62 -1.30 -2.06 3.42
N ASP A 63 -2.03 -2.71 4.32
CA ASP A 63 -1.47 -3.34 5.50
C ASP A 63 -1.21 -4.83 5.21
N ASN A 64 -0.15 -5.39 5.77
CA ASN A 64 0.26 -6.78 5.56
C ASN A 64 0.30 -7.17 4.07
N TYR A 65 1.06 -6.43 3.27
CA TYR A 65 1.14 -6.65 1.83
C TYR A 65 2.28 -7.60 1.44
N VAL A 66 2.18 -8.18 0.24
CA VAL A 66 3.28 -8.90 -0.42
C VAL A 66 3.58 -8.19 -1.73
N SER A 67 4.86 -7.91 -1.95
CA SER A 67 5.38 -7.43 -3.23
C SER A 67 6.57 -8.30 -3.65
N ILE A 68 6.80 -8.34 -4.96
CA ILE A 68 8.00 -8.93 -5.55
C ILE A 68 8.66 -7.92 -6.49
N ASN A 69 9.98 -8.03 -6.66
CA ASN A 69 10.70 -7.35 -7.72
C ASN A 69 10.86 -8.29 -8.91
N LEU A 70 10.13 -8.04 -10.00
CA LEU A 70 10.15 -8.87 -11.21
C LEU A 70 11.51 -8.93 -11.92
N GLU A 71 12.47 -8.07 -11.59
CA GLU A 71 13.85 -8.17 -12.11
C GLU A 71 14.65 -9.29 -11.44
N HIS A 72 14.22 -9.74 -10.26
CA HIS A 72 14.94 -10.69 -9.42
C HIS A 72 14.10 -11.88 -8.96
N GLU A 73 12.77 -11.77 -9.08
CA GLU A 73 11.79 -12.72 -8.59
C GLU A 73 10.78 -13.04 -9.69
N SER A 74 10.20 -14.22 -9.58
CA SER A 74 9.24 -14.78 -10.52
C SER A 74 7.79 -14.63 -10.04
N VAL A 75 6.84 -14.87 -10.94
CA VAL A 75 5.42 -14.92 -10.58
C VAL A 75 5.15 -16.06 -9.59
N GLU A 76 5.89 -17.17 -9.71
CA GLU A 76 5.83 -18.29 -8.79
C GLU A 76 6.21 -17.88 -7.36
N ASP A 77 7.22 -17.01 -7.19
CA ASP A 77 7.61 -16.47 -5.88
C ASP A 77 6.49 -15.60 -5.27
N LEU A 78 5.80 -14.82 -6.10
CA LEU A 78 4.62 -14.06 -5.66
C LEU A 78 3.50 -14.98 -5.18
N LEU A 79 3.22 -16.04 -5.95
CA LEU A 79 2.18 -17.01 -5.61
C LEU A 79 2.51 -17.78 -4.33
N GLU A 80 3.78 -18.14 -4.12
CA GLU A 80 4.22 -18.77 -2.89
C GLU A 80 4.02 -17.84 -1.68
N LYS A 81 4.51 -16.60 -1.76
CA LYS A 81 4.34 -15.60 -0.70
C LYS A 81 2.87 -15.30 -0.40
N ALA A 82 2.04 -15.16 -1.44
CA ALA A 82 0.60 -14.95 -1.28
C ALA A 82 -0.07 -16.18 -0.64
N THR A 83 0.34 -17.39 -1.01
CA THR A 83 -0.18 -18.63 -0.41
C THR A 83 0.15 -18.70 1.09
N GLN A 84 1.39 -18.39 1.47
CA GLN A 84 1.81 -18.36 2.86
C GLN A 84 1.01 -17.33 3.68
N MET A 85 0.80 -16.13 3.13
CA MET A 85 -0.03 -15.09 3.74
C MET A 85 -1.47 -15.54 3.97
N ILE A 86 -2.10 -16.16 2.96
CA ILE A 86 -3.49 -16.64 3.05
C ILE A 86 -3.59 -17.78 4.06
N GLN A 87 -2.64 -18.71 4.09
CA GLN A 87 -2.62 -19.82 5.04
C GLN A 87 -2.40 -19.34 6.49
N GLY A 88 -1.64 -18.27 6.69
CA GLY A 88 -1.44 -17.64 8.00
C GLY A 88 -2.58 -16.71 8.45
N ALA A 89 -3.56 -16.43 7.59
CA ALA A 89 -4.64 -15.52 7.91
C ALA A 89 -5.57 -16.08 8.99
N THR A 90 -5.84 -15.29 10.03
CA THR A 90 -6.68 -15.68 11.18
C THR A 90 -8.16 -15.32 11.00
N PHE A 91 -8.50 -14.61 9.92
CA PHE A 91 -9.89 -14.19 9.66
C PHE A 91 -10.68 -15.26 8.91
N LYS A 92 -11.99 -15.35 9.19
CA LYS A 92 -12.94 -16.18 8.44
C LYS A 92 -13.71 -15.30 7.46
N GLY A 93 -13.67 -15.63 6.17
CA GLY A 93 -14.33 -14.83 5.14
C GLY A 93 -14.06 -15.34 3.73
N SER A 94 -14.29 -14.47 2.75
CA SER A 94 -13.98 -14.73 1.33
C SER A 94 -12.86 -13.82 0.87
N LEU A 95 -11.95 -14.36 0.07
CA LEU A 95 -10.91 -13.60 -0.62
C LEU A 95 -11.39 -13.23 -2.02
N ALA A 96 -11.13 -12.00 -2.43
CA ALA A 96 -11.44 -11.51 -3.77
C ALA A 96 -10.16 -11.06 -4.48
N VAL A 97 -9.96 -11.50 -5.73
CA VAL A 97 -8.89 -10.97 -6.58
C VAL A 97 -9.46 -9.83 -7.40
N ARG A 98 -8.76 -8.69 -7.40
CA ARG A 98 -9.14 -7.47 -8.12
C ARG A 98 -7.92 -6.86 -8.76
N THR A 99 -8.07 -6.38 -9.98
CA THR A 99 -7.06 -5.54 -10.63
C THR A 99 -7.29 -4.11 -10.20
N ILE A 100 -6.26 -3.48 -9.63
CA ILE A 100 -6.30 -2.07 -9.19
C ILE A 100 -5.34 -1.28 -10.06
N ARG A 101 -5.80 -0.13 -10.57
CA ARG A 101 -4.95 0.82 -11.26
C ARG A 101 -4.44 1.86 -10.25
N ILE A 102 -3.11 1.92 -10.12
CA ILE A 102 -2.42 2.89 -9.27
C ILE A 102 -2.18 4.16 -10.10
N ASP A 103 -3.18 5.05 -10.09
CA ASP A 103 -3.17 6.47 -10.53
C ASP A 103 -4.59 7.07 -10.50
N GLY A 104 -5.62 6.22 -10.34
CA GLY A 104 -7.03 6.60 -10.45
C GLY A 104 -7.83 6.36 -9.17
N ARG A 105 -9.16 6.52 -9.24
CA ARG A 105 -10.06 6.13 -8.13
C ARG A 105 -10.15 4.61 -8.05
N ILE A 106 -10.10 4.05 -6.84
CA ILE A 106 -10.48 2.65 -6.63
C ILE A 106 -12.01 2.62 -6.48
N ASN A 107 -12.70 2.05 -7.46
CA ASN A 107 -14.15 1.86 -7.38
C ASN A 107 -14.50 1.11 -6.09
N ASP A 108 -15.51 1.60 -5.38
CA ASP A 108 -16.01 1.06 -4.10
C ASP A 108 -15.09 1.24 -2.87
N PHE A 109 -13.87 1.78 -3.04
CA PHE A 109 -12.89 1.90 -1.93
C PHE A 109 -12.24 3.28 -1.79
N SER A 110 -12.28 4.13 -2.83
CA SER A 110 -11.81 5.52 -2.75
C SER A 110 -13.00 6.49 -2.86
N THR A 111 -13.14 7.40 -1.90
CA THR A 111 -14.09 8.54 -1.96
C THR A 111 -13.68 9.59 -3.00
#